data_AF-A0A7K1F103-F1
#
_entry.id   AF-A0A7K1F103-F1
#
_cell.length_a   1.000
_cell.length_b   1.000
_cell.length_c   1.000
_cell.angle_alpha   90.00
_cell.angle_beta   90.00
_cell.angle_gamma   90.00
#
_symmetry.space_group_name_H-M   'P 1'
#
loop_
_entity.id
_entity.type
_entity.pdbx_description
1 polymer ?
#
loop_
_entity_poly.entity_id
_entity_poly.type
_entity_poly.pdbx_seq_one_letter_code
_entity_poly.pdbx_strand_id
1 'polypeptide(L)'
;MAVIEMELTDLWGRVIDVVAADAPQHRAFLSLTKPLGLLQSDGATNLLVAAPNAFAKDVLETRLRVLVSEVLTRELGEKTNIAVTIDETLEASDLPSPDVDIEIVPVRAGTGRENIVTQTSAKNSEASQLNPRYIFETFVIGASNRFAHAAAVAVAEAPAKAYNPLFIYGESGLGKTHLLHAIGAYA
;
A
#
# COMPACT_ATOMS: atom_id res chain seq x y z
N MET A 1 18.04 -6.98 34.31
CA MET A 1 17.02 -7.80 33.63
C MET A 1 15.72 -7.01 33.40
N ALA A 2 15.80 -5.81 32.80
CA ALA A 2 14.64 -4.97 32.40
C ALA A 2 15.08 -3.66 31.67
N VAL A 3 16.16 -3.68 30.87
CA VAL A 3 16.75 -2.41 30.33
C VAL A 3 17.02 -2.46 28.80
N ILE A 4 16.60 -3.50 28.08
CA ILE A 4 17.04 -3.69 26.67
C ILE A 4 16.02 -3.19 25.62
N GLU A 5 14.73 -3.02 25.95
CA GLU A 5 13.72 -2.58 24.96
C GLU A 5 13.79 -1.10 24.58
N MET A 6 14.20 -0.20 25.50
CA MET A 6 14.30 1.24 25.20
C MET A 6 15.49 1.58 24.29
N GLU A 7 16.64 0.90 24.43
CA GLU A 7 17.83 1.15 23.61
C GLU A 7 17.68 0.68 22.15
N LEU A 8 16.88 -0.36 21.89
CA LEU A 8 16.75 -0.98 20.57
C LEU A 8 15.98 -0.10 19.58
N THR A 9 14.91 0.55 20.05
CA THR A 9 14.10 1.46 19.23
C THR A 9 14.91 2.72 18.90
N ASP A 10 15.64 3.26 19.88
CA ASP A 10 16.50 4.43 19.69
C ASP A 10 17.71 4.12 18.78
N LEU A 11 18.32 2.94 18.94
CA LEU A 11 19.38 2.46 18.04
C LEU A 11 18.86 2.33 16.61
N TRP A 12 17.68 1.72 16.42
CA TRP A 12 17.09 1.57 15.10
C TRP A 12 16.74 2.93 14.48
N GLY A 13 16.23 3.88 15.27
CA GLY A 13 16.01 5.26 14.82
C GLY A 13 17.29 5.93 14.31
N ARG A 14 18.41 5.79 15.03
CA ARG A 14 19.73 6.29 14.58
C ARG A 14 20.19 5.63 13.28
N VAL A 15 19.99 4.32 13.14
CA VAL A 15 20.32 3.58 11.90
C VAL A 15 19.49 4.10 10.73
N ILE A 16 18.18 4.32 10.94
CA ILE A 16 17.28 4.89 9.92
C ILE A 16 17.77 6.26 9.48
N ASP A 17 18.11 7.15 10.41
CA ASP A 17 18.54 8.52 10.08
C ASP A 17 19.86 8.53 9.29
N VAL A 18 20.82 7.67 9.65
CA VAL A 18 22.10 7.56 8.93
C VAL A 18 21.89 6.97 7.53
N VAL A 19 21.10 5.91 7.38
CA VAL A 19 20.84 5.29 6.07
C VAL A 19 19.96 6.18 5.18
N ALA A 20 19.05 6.95 5.78
CA ALA A 20 18.19 7.89 5.07
C ALA A 20 18.95 9.16 4.60
N ALA A 21 20.08 9.50 5.23
CA ALA A 21 20.88 10.64 4.82
C ALA A 21 21.45 10.49 3.40
N ASP A 22 21.84 9.26 3.03
CA ASP A 22 22.34 8.96 1.68
C ASP A 22 21.22 8.78 0.64
N ALA A 23 20.06 8.28 1.06
CA ALA A 23 18.93 8.01 0.18
C ALA A 23 17.58 8.17 0.91
N PRO A 24 16.87 9.31 0.71
CA PRO A 24 15.61 9.59 1.38
C PRO A 24 14.53 8.52 1.15
N GLN A 25 14.55 7.86 -0.01
CA GLN A 25 13.62 6.79 -0.36
C GLN A 25 13.70 5.57 0.57
N HIS A 26 14.86 5.32 1.22
CA HIS A 26 15.02 4.19 2.13
C HIS A 26 14.36 4.44 3.49
N ARG A 27 14.14 5.72 3.86
CA ARG A 27 13.48 6.09 5.13
C ARG A 27 12.09 5.48 5.23
N ALA A 28 11.30 5.60 4.17
CA ALA A 28 9.92 5.11 4.13
C ALA A 28 9.85 3.59 4.31
N PHE A 29 10.83 2.84 3.80
CA PHE A 29 10.86 1.39 3.98
C PHE A 29 11.33 0.99 5.37
N LEU A 30 12.38 1.64 5.88
CA LEU A 30 12.92 1.30 7.20
C LEU A 30 11.99 1.74 8.34
N SER A 31 11.23 2.83 8.18
CA SER A 31 10.25 3.27 9.18
C SER A 31 9.11 2.27 9.39
N LEU A 32 8.81 1.44 8.40
CA LEU A 32 7.78 0.40 8.47
C LEU A 32 8.29 -0.89 9.12
N THR A 33 9.55 -0.94 9.51
CA THR A 33 10.18 -2.13 10.08
C THR A 33 10.36 -1.98 11.58
N LYS A 34 10.17 -3.07 12.33
CA LYS A 34 10.29 -3.04 13.80
C LYS A 34 11.50 -3.86 14.26
N PRO A 35 12.39 -3.31 15.09
CA PRO A 35 13.46 -4.09 15.69
C PRO A 35 12.86 -5.03 16.73
N LEU A 36 13.02 -6.34 16.54
CA LEU A 36 12.48 -7.37 17.44
C LEU A 36 13.45 -7.73 18.57
N GLY A 37 14.76 -7.65 18.32
CA GLY A 37 15.76 -7.97 19.34
C GLY A 37 17.13 -8.28 18.77
N LEU A 38 18.12 -8.40 19.67
CA LEU A 38 19.48 -8.80 19.34
C LEU A 38 19.67 -10.28 19.70
N LEU A 39 20.12 -11.08 18.73
CA LEU A 39 20.53 -12.46 18.92
C LEU A 39 22.05 -12.55 18.84
N GLN A 40 22.71 -13.00 19.90
CA GLN A 40 24.12 -13.34 19.84
C GLN A 40 24.26 -14.78 19.31
N SER A 41 24.95 -14.94 18.19
CA SER A 41 25.25 -16.26 17.61
C SER A 41 26.72 -16.30 17.21
N ASP A 42 27.47 -17.24 17.79
CA ASP A 42 28.87 -17.56 17.44
C ASP A 42 29.81 -16.34 17.25
N GLY A 43 29.79 -15.40 18.20
CA GLY A 43 30.70 -14.24 18.22
C GLY A 43 30.31 -13.10 17.28
N ALA A 44 29.11 -13.13 16.68
CA ALA A 44 28.50 -12.02 15.98
C ALA A 44 27.13 -11.70 16.58
N THR A 45 26.80 -10.41 16.65
CA THR A 45 25.48 -9.94 17.09
C THR A 45 24.58 -9.83 15.86
N ASN A 46 23.38 -10.40 15.90
CA ASN A 46 22.41 -10.32 14.82
C ASN A 46 21.20 -9.50 15.28
N LEU A 47 20.94 -8.38 14.62
CA LEU A 47 19.72 -7.62 14.84
C LEU A 47 18.57 -8.25 14.06
N LEU A 48 17.55 -8.71 14.79
CA LEU A 48 16.30 -9.15 14.21
C LEU A 48 15.41 -7.95 13.90
N VAL A 49 14.97 -7.88 12.65
CA VAL A 49 14.05 -6.86 12.17
C VAL A 49 12.83 -7.54 11.55
N ALA A 50 11.64 -7.10 11.95
CA ALA A 50 10.39 -7.49 11.33
C ALA A 50 10.10 -6.55 10.15
N ALA A 51 9.95 -7.14 8.97
CA ALA A 51 9.56 -6.45 7.75
C ALA A 51 8.09 -6.72 7.43
N PRO A 52 7.35 -5.72 6.89
CA PRO A 52 5.93 -5.85 6.62
C PRO A 52 5.61 -6.85 5.51
N ASN A 53 6.49 -7.00 4.51
CA ASN A 53 6.27 -7.91 3.39
C ASN A 53 7.58 -8.49 2.82
N ALA A 54 7.42 -9.47 1.93
CA ALA A 54 8.52 -10.14 1.25
C ALA A 54 9.40 -9.17 0.43
N PHE A 55 8.82 -8.10 -0.12
CA PHE A 55 9.58 -7.08 -0.86
C PHE A 55 10.52 -6.30 0.08
N ALA A 56 10.02 -5.83 1.22
CA ALA A 56 10.83 -5.15 2.22
C ALA A 56 11.96 -6.07 2.73
N LYS A 57 11.66 -7.36 2.94
CA LYS A 57 12.67 -8.36 3.26
C LYS A 57 13.76 -8.45 2.18
N ASP A 58 13.38 -8.59 0.92
CA ASP A 58 14.33 -8.72 -0.19
C ASP A 58 15.24 -7.49 -0.31
N VAL A 59 14.68 -6.28 -0.17
CA VAL A 59 15.45 -5.03 -0.20
C VAL A 59 16.43 -4.95 0.98
N LEU A 60 16.00 -5.35 2.19
CA LEU A 60 16.84 -5.39 3.38
C LEU A 60 17.98 -6.40 3.27
N GLU A 61 17.73 -7.58 2.69
CA GLU A 61 18.73 -8.65 2.55
C GLU A 61 19.71 -8.40 1.40
N THR A 62 19.29 -7.73 0.34
CA THR A 62 20.13 -7.48 -0.84
C THR A 62 20.84 -6.12 -0.77
N ARG A 63 20.08 -5.02 -0.83
CA ARG A 63 20.63 -3.67 -1.02
C ARG A 63 21.06 -3.03 0.28
N LEU A 64 20.24 -3.15 1.33
CA LEU A 64 20.47 -2.44 2.59
C LEU A 64 21.34 -3.22 3.56
N ARG A 65 21.59 -4.52 3.31
CA ARG A 65 22.37 -5.39 4.21
C ARG A 65 23.74 -4.81 4.54
N VAL A 66 24.49 -4.37 3.52
CA VAL A 66 25.86 -3.86 3.70
C VAL A 66 25.82 -2.56 4.48
N LEU A 67 25.02 -1.59 4.03
CA LEU A 67 24.87 -0.29 4.68
C LEU A 67 24.44 -0.41 6.15
N VAL A 68 23.41 -1.21 6.41
CA VAL A 68 22.89 -1.40 7.77
C VAL A 68 23.91 -2.13 8.65
N SER A 69 24.61 -3.14 8.12
CA SER A 69 25.65 -3.85 8.88
C SER A 69 26.85 -2.96 9.24
N GLU A 70 27.26 -2.05 8.36
CA GLU A 70 28.33 -1.09 8.61
C GLU A 70 27.93 -0.09 9.70
N VAL A 71 26.73 0.48 9.61
CA VAL A 71 26.21 1.40 10.63
C VAL A 71 26.05 0.70 11.97
N LEU A 72 25.45 -0.50 12.00
CA LEU A 72 25.30 -1.27 13.23
C LEU A 72 26.64 -1.63 13.86
N THR A 73 27.64 -2.02 13.05
CA THR A 73 28.98 -2.34 13.55
C THR A 73 29.66 -1.11 14.14
N ARG A 74 29.43 0.08 13.56
CA ARG A 74 29.95 1.34 14.10
C ARG A 74 29.30 1.72 15.43
N GLU A 75 27.98 1.55 15.56
CA GLU A 75 27.24 1.94 16.76
C GLU A 75 27.40 0.93 17.92
N LEU A 76 27.43 -0.37 17.62
CA LEU A 76 27.57 -1.44 18.63
C LEU A 76 29.02 -1.82 18.92
N GLY A 77 29.97 -1.39 18.08
CA GLY A 77 31.41 -1.68 18.24
C GLY A 77 31.80 -3.14 17.95
N GLU A 78 30.86 -3.98 17.56
CA GLU A 78 31.05 -5.40 17.25
C GLU A 78 30.44 -5.73 15.89
N LYS A 79 30.97 -6.76 15.21
CA LYS A 79 30.44 -7.19 13.91
C LYS A 79 28.98 -7.59 14.05
N THR A 80 28.10 -6.76 13.51
CA THR A 80 26.67 -6.91 13.64
C THR A 80 26.01 -7.16 12.28
N ASN A 81 25.29 -8.27 12.14
CA ASN A 81 24.50 -8.54 10.93
C ASN A 81 23.01 -8.26 11.17
N ILE A 82 22.27 -8.18 10.08
CA ILE A 82 20.82 -8.07 10.11
C ILE A 82 20.18 -9.40 9.70
N ALA A 83 19.15 -9.81 10.46
CA ALA A 83 18.30 -10.95 10.16
C ALA A 83 16.85 -10.45 10.03
N VAL A 84 16.20 -10.76 8.91
CA VAL A 84 14.89 -10.19 8.59
C VAL A 84 13.82 -11.28 8.63
N THR A 85 12.75 -11.01 9.37
CA THR A 85 11.55 -11.86 9.46
C THR A 85 10.36 -11.13 8.85
N ILE A 86 9.41 -11.85 8.28
CA ILE A 86 8.19 -11.25 7.72
C ILE A 86 7.13 -11.27 8.82
N ASP A 87 6.57 -10.11 9.13
CA ASP A 87 5.42 -9.96 10.01
C ASP A 87 4.32 -9.20 9.27
N GLU A 88 3.38 -9.96 8.71
CA GLU A 88 2.25 -9.44 7.94
C GLU A 88 1.29 -8.58 8.79
N THR A 89 1.37 -8.66 10.12
CA THR A 89 0.55 -7.83 11.01
C THR A 89 1.01 -6.36 11.03
N LEU A 90 2.23 -6.09 10.57
CA LEU A 90 2.77 -4.73 10.45
C LEU A 90 2.15 -3.96 9.27
N GLU A 91 1.69 -4.63 8.21
CA GLU A 91 0.96 -3.97 7.12
C GLU A 91 -0.38 -3.38 7.58
N ALA A 92 -1.00 -3.96 8.62
CA ALA A 92 -2.33 -3.55 9.07
C ALA A 92 -2.34 -2.28 9.93
N SER A 93 -1.19 -1.84 10.45
CA SER A 93 -1.13 -0.78 11.48
C SER A 93 -0.76 0.61 10.95
N ASP A 94 -0.11 0.72 9.78
CA ASP A 94 0.44 1.98 9.27
C ASP A 94 0.19 2.22 7.78
N LEU A 95 -0.89 1.67 7.21
CA LEU A 95 -1.49 2.40 6.10
C LEU A 95 -1.93 3.73 6.72
N PRO A 96 -1.35 4.90 6.35
CA PRO A 96 -2.09 6.12 6.58
C PRO A 96 -3.45 5.84 5.94
N SER A 97 -4.53 5.86 6.71
CA SER A 97 -5.83 6.13 6.12
C SER A 97 -5.53 7.32 5.22
N PRO A 98 -5.59 7.18 3.89
CA PRO A 98 -5.20 8.30 3.07
C PRO A 98 -6.25 9.34 3.45
N ASP A 99 -5.82 10.38 4.15
CA ASP A 99 -6.45 11.68 4.05
C ASP A 99 -6.22 12.07 2.59
N VAL A 100 -6.93 11.38 1.69
CA VAL A 100 -7.32 11.95 0.43
C VAL A 100 -8.20 13.08 0.92
N ASP A 101 -7.60 14.25 1.11
CA ASP A 101 -8.31 15.48 0.82
C ASP A 101 -8.78 15.29 -0.61
N ILE A 102 -9.97 14.69 -0.75
CA ILE A 102 -10.73 14.71 -1.98
C ILE A 102 -11.04 16.19 -2.10
N GLU A 103 -10.13 16.94 -2.70
CA GLU A 103 -10.47 18.22 -3.27
C GLU A 103 -11.52 17.84 -4.31
N ILE A 104 -12.79 17.98 -3.92
CA ILE A 104 -13.93 17.80 -4.80
C ILE A 104 -13.83 18.97 -5.77
N VAL A 105 -12.93 18.85 -6.75
CA VAL A 105 -12.92 19.72 -7.89
C VAL A 105 -14.31 19.53 -8.50
N PRO A 106 -15.11 20.60 -8.66
CA PRO A 106 -16.45 20.47 -9.20
C PRO A 106 -16.38 19.69 -10.50
N VAL A 107 -17.15 18.61 -10.57
CA VAL A 107 -17.20 17.69 -11.71
C VAL A 107 -17.36 18.53 -12.97
N ARG A 108 -16.28 18.68 -13.75
CA ARG A 108 -16.41 19.19 -15.10
C ARG A 108 -17.20 18.12 -15.84
N ALA A 109 -18.41 18.47 -16.26
CA ALA A 109 -19.26 17.60 -17.05
C ALA A 109 -18.43 17.04 -18.20
N GLY A 110 -18.11 15.75 -18.13
CA GLY A 110 -17.56 15.03 -19.27
C GLY A 110 -18.59 15.04 -20.39
N THR A 111 -18.14 14.98 -21.63
CA THR A 111 -18.95 15.03 -22.87
C THR A 111 -19.81 13.78 -23.11
N GLY A 112 -20.19 13.07 -22.05
CA GLY A 112 -21.02 11.87 -22.10
C GLY A 112 -22.50 12.21 -22.26
N ARG A 113 -22.87 12.66 -23.47
CA ARG A 113 -24.22 12.68 -24.06
C ARG A 113 -25.40 12.90 -23.11
N GLU A 114 -25.91 14.12 -23.14
CA GLU A 114 -27.21 14.48 -22.56
C GLU A 114 -28.41 13.79 -23.24
N ASN A 115 -29.43 13.57 -22.40
CA ASN A 115 -30.85 13.32 -22.67
C ASN A 115 -31.31 11.93 -23.15
N ILE A 116 -32.08 11.24 -22.28
CA ILE A 116 -33.55 11.23 -22.38
C ILE A 116 -34.13 11.12 -20.96
N VAL A 117 -34.92 12.13 -20.61
CA VAL A 117 -35.86 12.13 -19.49
C VAL A 117 -36.99 11.17 -19.83
N THR A 118 -37.27 10.20 -18.97
CA THR A 118 -38.65 9.82 -18.67
C THR A 118 -38.71 9.36 -17.22
N GLN A 119 -39.18 10.25 -16.35
CA GLN A 119 -39.63 9.90 -15.02
C GLN A 119 -40.86 9.01 -15.15
N THR A 120 -40.87 7.85 -14.47
CA THR A 120 -42.12 7.22 -14.05
C THR A 120 -41.89 6.45 -12.75
N SER A 121 -42.56 6.95 -11.71
CA SER A 121 -43.03 6.27 -10.50
C SER A 121 -42.03 5.82 -9.45
N ALA A 122 -42.09 6.56 -8.34
CA ALA A 122 -41.62 6.18 -7.02
C ALA A 122 -42.09 4.78 -6.60
N LYS A 123 -41.14 3.93 -6.21
CA LYS A 123 -41.14 3.16 -4.95
C LYS A 123 -39.86 2.31 -4.82
N ASN A 124 -39.26 2.42 -3.64
CA ASN A 124 -38.33 1.52 -2.97
C ASN A 124 -36.82 1.74 -3.14
N SER A 125 -36.24 1.96 -1.96
CA SER A 125 -34.83 1.91 -1.58
C SER A 125 -33.97 3.08 -2.02
N GLU A 126 -32.94 3.33 -1.22
CA GLU A 126 -31.79 4.19 -1.48
C GLU A 126 -31.11 3.77 -2.80
N ALA A 127 -31.77 4.05 -3.92
CA ALA A 127 -31.33 3.64 -5.24
C ALA A 127 -30.06 4.42 -5.55
N SER A 128 -28.95 3.70 -5.39
CA SER A 128 -27.60 4.10 -5.71
C SER A 128 -27.58 5.05 -6.91
N GLN A 129 -26.94 6.21 -6.77
CA GLN A 129 -26.82 7.24 -7.83
C GLN A 129 -25.98 6.77 -9.05
N LEU A 130 -25.80 5.45 -9.18
CA LEU A 130 -25.02 4.81 -10.21
C LEU A 130 -25.82 4.72 -11.51
N ASN A 131 -25.15 4.95 -12.62
CA ASN A 131 -25.73 4.79 -13.94
C ASN A 131 -25.87 3.29 -14.29
N PRO A 132 -27.08 2.78 -14.58
CA PRO A 132 -27.31 1.36 -14.85
C PRO A 132 -26.66 0.86 -16.15
N ARG A 133 -26.15 1.76 -17.00
CA ARG A 133 -25.42 1.40 -18.22
C ARG A 133 -23.96 1.02 -17.96
N TYR A 134 -23.42 1.38 -16.79
CA TYR A 134 -22.02 1.16 -16.44
C TYR A 134 -21.87 -0.05 -15.52
N ILE A 135 -22.02 -1.23 -16.10
CA ILE A 135 -21.88 -2.54 -15.44
C ILE A 135 -20.77 -3.34 -16.11
N PHE A 136 -20.23 -4.37 -15.45
CA PHE A 136 -19.10 -5.15 -15.99
C PHE A 136 -19.44 -5.82 -17.32
N GLU A 137 -20.68 -6.27 -17.49
CA GLU A 137 -21.17 -6.99 -18.68
C GLU A 137 -21.15 -6.11 -19.94
N THR A 138 -21.32 -4.80 -19.79
CA THR A 138 -21.30 -3.84 -20.92
C THR A 138 -19.91 -3.28 -21.19
N PHE A 139 -18.92 -3.61 -20.36
CA PHE A 139 -17.55 -3.12 -20.51
C PHE A 139 -16.78 -3.94 -21.54
N VAL A 140 -16.25 -3.27 -22.58
CA VAL A 140 -15.47 -3.96 -23.62
C VAL A 140 -14.02 -4.14 -23.16
N ILE A 141 -13.62 -5.39 -22.98
CA ILE A 141 -12.28 -5.77 -22.54
C ILE A 141 -11.32 -5.88 -23.74
N GLY A 142 -10.17 -5.23 -23.64
CA GLY A 142 -9.07 -5.27 -24.61
C GLY A 142 -7.71 -5.38 -23.92
N ALA A 143 -6.64 -5.52 -24.69
CA ALA A 143 -5.28 -5.69 -24.14
C ALA A 143 -4.86 -4.54 -23.21
N SER A 144 -5.28 -3.30 -23.52
CA SER A 144 -4.93 -2.10 -22.75
C SER A 144 -5.72 -1.89 -21.46
N ASN A 145 -6.88 -2.54 -21.30
CA ASN A 145 -7.77 -2.33 -20.15
C ASN A 145 -8.05 -3.61 -19.35
N ARG A 146 -7.56 -4.77 -19.80
CA ARG A 146 -7.76 -6.08 -19.15
C ARG A 146 -7.33 -6.08 -17.69
N PHE A 147 -6.18 -5.49 -17.39
CA PHE A 147 -5.65 -5.42 -16.03
C PHE A 147 -6.55 -4.58 -15.12
N ALA A 148 -6.95 -3.39 -15.56
CA ALA A 148 -7.85 -2.51 -14.80
C ALA A 148 -9.23 -3.16 -14.57
N HIS A 149 -9.77 -3.84 -15.58
CA HIS A 149 -11.01 -4.60 -15.45
C HIS A 149 -10.87 -5.75 -14.44
N ALA A 150 -9.80 -6.55 -14.53
CA ALA A 150 -9.58 -7.66 -13.59
C ALA A 150 -9.40 -7.18 -12.15
N ALA A 151 -8.67 -6.08 -11.93
CA ALA A 151 -8.53 -5.47 -10.61
C ALA A 151 -9.88 -4.98 -10.06
N ALA A 152 -10.70 -4.32 -10.90
CA ALA A 152 -12.04 -3.87 -10.52
C ALA A 152 -12.96 -5.03 -10.13
N VAL A 153 -12.94 -6.13 -10.89
CA VAL A 153 -13.71 -7.34 -10.56
C VAL A 153 -13.23 -7.95 -9.24
N ALA A 154 -11.91 -8.08 -9.03
CA ALA A 154 -11.37 -8.63 -7.78
C ALA A 154 -11.79 -7.82 -6.55
N VAL A 155 -11.83 -6.50 -6.67
CA VAL A 155 -12.28 -5.59 -5.60
C VAL A 155 -13.79 -5.72 -5.36
N ALA A 156 -14.59 -5.90 -6.41
CA ALA A 156 -16.03 -6.09 -6.30
C ALA A 156 -16.40 -7.45 -5.68
N GLU A 157 -15.69 -8.52 -6.05
CA GLU A 157 -15.89 -9.88 -5.51
C GLU A 157 -15.43 -10.01 -4.05
N ALA A 158 -14.33 -9.35 -3.69
CA ALA A 158 -13.73 -9.41 -2.36
C ALA A 158 -13.43 -7.99 -1.82
N PRO A 159 -14.46 -7.23 -1.40
CA PRO A 159 -14.29 -5.87 -0.92
C PRO A 159 -13.31 -5.80 0.24
N ALA A 160 -12.46 -4.78 0.24
CA ALA A 160 -11.45 -4.50 1.26
C ALA A 160 -10.38 -5.59 1.47
N LYS A 161 -10.32 -6.66 0.67
CA LYS A 161 -9.31 -7.72 0.80
C LYS A 161 -8.13 -7.57 -0.15
N ALA A 162 -8.42 -7.33 -1.43
CA ALA A 162 -7.41 -7.12 -2.46
C ALA A 162 -7.49 -5.69 -2.97
N TYR A 163 -6.35 -5.08 -3.28
CA TYR A 163 -6.26 -3.75 -3.90
C TYR A 163 -7.06 -2.67 -3.13
N ASN A 164 -6.82 -2.53 -1.83
CA ASN A 164 -7.42 -1.49 -1.00
C ASN A 164 -6.34 -0.46 -0.56
N PRO A 165 -6.40 0.80 -1.01
CA PRO A 165 -7.41 1.36 -1.91
C PRO A 165 -7.16 0.99 -3.39
N LEU A 166 -8.25 0.93 -4.18
CA LEU A 166 -8.16 0.75 -5.63
C LEU A 166 -8.04 2.12 -6.31
N PHE A 167 -6.96 2.32 -7.06
CA PHE A 167 -6.72 3.56 -7.81
C PHE A 167 -6.59 3.28 -9.31
N ILE A 168 -7.46 3.89 -10.13
CA ILE A 168 -7.48 3.72 -11.60
C ILE A 168 -7.17 5.06 -12.26
N TYR A 169 -6.11 5.12 -13.08
CA TYR A 169 -5.70 6.32 -13.83
C TYR A 169 -5.59 6.04 -15.34
N GLY A 170 -5.59 7.12 -16.14
CA GLY A 170 -5.47 7.05 -17.60
C GLY A 170 -6.13 8.23 -18.31
N GLU A 171 -5.92 8.35 -19.61
CA GLU A 171 -6.50 9.40 -20.46
C GLU A 171 -8.04 9.37 -20.48
N SER A 172 -8.65 10.44 -21.01
CA SER A 172 -10.11 10.53 -21.14
C SER A 172 -10.67 9.41 -22.03
N GLY A 173 -11.86 8.91 -21.70
CA GLY A 173 -12.54 7.90 -22.52
C GLY A 173 -12.06 6.45 -22.36
N LEU A 174 -11.08 6.16 -21.49
CA LEU A 174 -10.57 4.79 -21.29
C LEU A 174 -11.40 3.93 -20.31
N GLY A 175 -12.59 4.40 -19.90
CA GLY A 175 -13.51 3.60 -19.10
C GLY A 175 -13.34 3.66 -17.58
N LYS A 176 -12.54 4.59 -17.04
CA LYS A 176 -12.36 4.80 -15.59
C LYS A 176 -13.68 4.95 -14.84
N THR A 177 -14.54 5.85 -15.32
CA THR A 177 -15.87 6.09 -14.74
C THR A 177 -16.76 4.85 -14.86
N HIS A 178 -16.67 4.12 -15.97
CA HIS A 178 -17.43 2.87 -16.17
C HIS A 178 -17.02 1.83 -15.13
N LEU A 179 -15.73 1.57 -14.96
CA LEU A 179 -15.22 0.59 -13.99
C LEU A 179 -15.59 0.97 -12.56
N LEU A 180 -15.48 2.26 -12.18
CA LEU A 180 -15.89 2.72 -10.86
C LEU A 180 -17.37 2.41 -10.56
N HIS A 181 -18.25 2.70 -11.53
CA HIS A 181 -19.69 2.43 -11.38
C HIS A 181 -20.00 0.94 -11.38
N ALA A 182 -19.28 0.16 -12.20
CA ALA A 182 -19.46 -1.29 -12.28
C ALA A 182 -19.14 -1.98 -10.94
N ILE A 183 -18.09 -1.54 -10.24
CA ILE A 183 -17.78 -2.03 -8.88
C ILE A 183 -18.94 -1.77 -7.93
N GLY A 184 -19.48 -0.55 -7.93
CA GLY A 184 -20.60 -0.19 -7.05
C GLY A 184 -21.92 -0.88 -7.40
N ALA A 185 -22.14 -1.22 -8.69
CA ALA A 185 -23.35 -1.88 -9.17
C ALA A 185 -23.31 -3.42 -8.98
N TYR A 186 -22.15 -3.99 -8.67
CA TYR A 186 -21.97 -5.42 -8.45
C TYR A 186 -22.39 -5.88 -7.03
N ALA A 187 -22.49 -4.94 -6.08
CA ALA A 187 -22.77 -5.19 -4.66
C ALA A 187 -24.26 -5.42 -4.34
#